data_AF-A0A0D4BZ74-F1
#
_entry.id   AF-A0A0D4BZ74-F1
#
_cell.length_a   1.000
_cell.length_b   1.000
_cell.length_c   1.000
_cell.angle_alpha   90.00
_cell.angle_beta   90.00
_cell.angle_gamma   90.00
#
_symmetry.space_group_name_H-M   'P 1'
#
loop_
_entity.id
_entity.type
_entity.pdbx_description
1 polymer ?
#
loop_
_entity_poly.entity_id
_entity_poly.type
_entity_poly.pdbx_seq_one_letter_code
_entity_poly.pdbx_strand_id
1 'polypeptide(L)'
;MVTIRQTATFRLVAGPKWYIYDNNSTTVIVKTLDLIKGTKGIEGFIGLEASEFPQISSDLTVMAQTARNLEQRRWKSPVRITEYRTIAGVKGFVLQSSDSEKQFYEWGGLDANNVLTVLAFKIPTGAGLDKWVEPTLASIEWK
;
A
#
# COMPACT_ATOMS: atom_id res chain seq x y z
N MET A 1 0.93 10.54 -31.12
CA MET A 1 0.99 9.28 -30.35
C MET A 1 -0.05 9.42 -29.24
N VAL A 2 -1.07 8.56 -29.20
CA VAL A 2 -2.07 8.58 -28.12
C VAL A 2 -1.54 7.69 -27.02
N THR A 3 -1.09 8.28 -25.91
CA THR A 3 -0.70 7.53 -24.72
C THR A 3 -1.98 7.06 -24.02
N ILE A 4 -2.27 5.76 -24.09
CA ILE A 4 -3.35 5.15 -23.31
C ILE A 4 -2.84 5.12 -21.87
N ARG A 5 -3.44 5.92 -20.98
CA ARG A 5 -3.11 5.87 -19.54
C ARG A 5 -3.56 4.50 -19.02
N GLN A 6 -2.60 3.70 -18.59
CA GLN A 6 -2.93 2.47 -17.88
C GLN A 6 -3.38 2.84 -16.47
N THR A 7 -4.53 2.32 -16.06
CA THR A 7 -5.16 2.60 -14.76
C THR A 7 -5.21 1.30 -13.96
N ALA A 8 -4.84 1.36 -12.68
CA ALA A 8 -5.06 0.27 -11.75
C ALA A 8 -6.40 0.45 -11.03
N THR A 9 -7.24 -0.59 -11.05
CA THR A 9 -8.44 -0.65 -10.21
C THR A 9 -8.32 -1.83 -9.24
N PHE A 10 -8.78 -1.65 -8.00
CA PHE A 10 -8.77 -2.69 -6.98
C PHE A 10 -10.04 -2.59 -6.13
N ARG A 11 -10.32 -3.64 -5.36
CA ARG A 11 -11.44 -3.71 -4.44
C ARG A 11 -10.95 -3.61 -3.00
N LEU A 12 -11.70 -2.87 -2.20
CA LEU A 12 -11.51 -2.85 -0.76
C LEU A 12 -12.02 -4.15 -0.14
N VAL A 13 -11.41 -4.58 0.96
CA VAL A 13 -11.86 -5.76 1.70
C VAL A 13 -13.31 -5.58 2.15
N ALA A 14 -14.13 -6.59 1.86
CA ALA A 14 -15.55 -6.61 2.20
C ALA A 14 -15.80 -6.84 3.70
N GLY A 15 -16.91 -6.28 4.21
CA GLY A 15 -17.34 -6.42 5.60
C GLY A 15 -17.23 -5.11 6.40
N PRO A 16 -16.03 -4.52 6.54
CA PRO A 16 -15.85 -3.25 7.21
C PRO A 16 -16.44 -2.06 6.44
N LYS A 17 -16.83 -1.02 7.17
CA LYS A 17 -17.22 0.25 6.58
C LYS A 17 -15.97 1.11 6.34
N TRP A 18 -15.76 1.48 5.08
CA TRP A 18 -14.66 2.34 4.65
C TRP A 18 -15.08 3.81 4.63
N TYR A 19 -14.14 4.68 4.95
CA TYR A 19 -14.30 6.13 4.93
C TYR A 19 -13.15 6.74 4.13
N ILE A 20 -13.40 7.87 3.47
CA ILE A 20 -12.32 8.69 2.90
C ILE A 20 -11.71 9.49 4.06
N TYR A 21 -10.38 9.49 4.18
CA TYR A 21 -9.68 10.13 5.30
C TYR A 21 -9.92 11.65 5.35
N ASP A 22 -9.84 12.31 4.20
CA ASP A 22 -10.21 13.72 4.01
C ASP A 22 -10.74 13.98 2.59
N ASN A 23 -11.46 15.09 2.41
CA ASN A 23 -11.88 15.52 1.08
C ASN A 23 -10.62 15.90 0.27
N ASN A 24 -10.28 15.09 -0.72
CA ASN A 24 -9.07 15.11 -1.58
C ASN A 24 -7.97 14.08 -1.21
N SER A 25 -8.19 13.23 -0.21
CA SER A 25 -7.27 12.15 0.10
C SER A 25 -7.35 11.03 -0.92
N THR A 26 -6.20 10.49 -1.31
CA THR A 26 -6.10 9.16 -1.95
C THR A 26 -6.14 8.02 -0.93
N THR A 27 -6.33 8.35 0.36
CA THR A 27 -6.36 7.39 1.46
C THR A 27 -7.79 7.08 1.87
N VAL A 28 -8.11 5.78 1.92
CA VAL A 28 -9.31 5.26 2.57
C VAL A 28 -8.95 4.58 3.89
N ILE A 29 -9.81 4.72 4.88
CA ILE A 29 -9.60 4.23 6.23
C ILE A 29 -10.76 3.38 6.76
N VAL A 30 -10.42 2.41 7.61
CA VAL A 30 -11.36 1.71 8.49
C VAL A 30 -11.03 2.06 9.93
N LYS A 31 -12.03 2.47 10.71
CA LYS A 31 -11.89 2.69 12.15
C LYS A 31 -11.78 1.36 12.89
N THR A 32 -10.75 1.16 13.71
CA THR A 32 -10.45 -0.17 14.28
C THR A 32 -11.15 -0.48 15.60
N LEU A 33 -11.88 0.48 16.19
CA LEU A 33 -12.61 0.31 17.45
C LEU A 33 -13.60 -0.88 17.42
N ASP A 34 -14.11 -1.21 16.23
CA ASP A 34 -15.06 -2.32 16.04
C ASP A 34 -14.40 -3.66 15.62
N LEU A 35 -13.08 -3.66 15.34
CA LEU A 35 -12.40 -4.78 14.71
C LEU A 35 -11.36 -5.49 15.59
N ILE A 36 -10.77 -4.80 16.57
CA ILE A 36 -9.71 -5.36 17.42
C ILE A 36 -10.12 -5.25 18.89
N LYS A 37 -10.54 -6.37 19.49
CA LYS A 37 -10.79 -6.44 20.93
C LYS A 37 -9.48 -6.17 21.68
N GLY A 38 -9.42 -5.09 22.45
CA GLY A 38 -8.27 -4.76 23.30
C GLY A 38 -7.40 -3.59 22.84
N THR A 39 -7.72 -2.93 21.72
CA THR A 39 -7.16 -1.59 21.44
C THR A 39 -7.72 -0.61 22.46
N LYS A 40 -6.94 -0.34 23.51
CA LYS A 40 -7.26 0.57 24.61
C LYS A 40 -7.44 2.01 24.11
N GLY A 41 -8.57 2.33 23.49
CA GLY A 41 -8.97 3.70 23.16
C GLY A 41 -8.08 4.43 22.14
N ILE A 42 -7.14 3.75 21.48
CA ILE A 42 -6.44 4.32 20.33
C ILE A 42 -7.33 4.06 19.12
N GLU A 43 -7.91 5.11 18.56
CA GLU A 43 -8.46 5.06 17.20
C GLU A 43 -7.31 4.68 16.24
N GLY A 44 -7.12 3.38 16.06
CA GLY A 44 -6.32 2.86 14.97
C GLY A 44 -7.10 3.04 13.68
N PHE A 45 -6.39 3.35 12.61
CA PHE A 45 -6.94 3.30 11.27
C PHE A 45 -6.20 2.22 10.50
N ILE A 46 -6.95 1.38 9.80
CA ILE A 46 -6.40 0.64 8.67
C ILE A 46 -6.46 1.59 7.50
N GLY A 47 -5.32 2.10 7.07
CA GLY A 47 -5.22 3.00 5.93
C GLY A 47 -4.76 2.25 4.68
N LEU A 48 -5.41 2.52 3.56
CA LEU A 48 -4.95 2.14 2.23
C LEU A 48 -4.82 3.40 1.38
N GLU A 49 -3.63 3.63 0.85
CA GLU A 49 -3.30 4.72 -0.05
C GLU A 49 -2.91 4.16 -1.42
N ALA A 50 -3.45 4.75 -2.49
CA ALA A 50 -3.08 4.45 -3.86
C ALA A 50 -2.55 5.72 -4.55
N SER A 51 -1.37 5.62 -5.15
CA SER A 51 -0.69 6.77 -5.75
C SER A 51 0.01 6.37 -7.05
N GLU A 52 0.09 7.31 -7.99
CA GLU A 52 0.77 7.15 -9.28
C GLU A 52 1.85 8.24 -9.43
N PHE A 53 3.04 7.84 -9.88
CA PHE A 53 4.16 8.76 -10.06
C PHE A 53 4.81 8.55 -11.43
N PRO A 54 5.26 9.64 -12.10
CA PRO A 54 6.19 9.48 -13.21
C PRO A 54 7.46 8.82 -12.69
N GLN A 55 7.92 7.74 -13.34
CA GLN A 55 9.08 7.03 -12.85
C GLN A 55 10.35 7.88 -12.93
N ILE A 56 11.22 7.71 -11.94
CA ILE A 56 12.56 8.31 -11.91
C ILE A 56 13.63 7.39 -12.51
N SER A 57 13.31 6.10 -12.69
CA SER A 57 14.17 5.06 -13.25
C SER A 57 13.30 3.88 -13.71
N SER A 58 13.75 3.11 -14.69
CA SER A 58 13.15 1.81 -15.06
C SER A 58 13.77 0.63 -14.29
N ASP A 59 14.82 0.86 -13.50
CA ASP A 59 15.43 -0.16 -12.65
C ASP A 59 14.63 -0.32 -11.35
N LEU A 60 13.99 -1.49 -11.22
CA LEU A 60 13.19 -1.87 -10.06
C LEU A 60 13.95 -1.83 -8.73
N THR A 61 15.25 -2.10 -8.75
CA THR A 61 16.11 -2.05 -7.56
C THR A 61 16.32 -0.61 -7.11
N VAL A 62 16.60 0.30 -8.06
CA VAL A 62 16.82 1.72 -7.77
C VAL A 62 15.53 2.37 -7.24
N MET A 63 14.38 2.03 -7.82
CA MET A 63 13.09 2.50 -7.32
C MET A 63 12.80 1.98 -5.91
N ALA A 64 12.98 0.67 -5.67
CA ALA A 64 12.75 0.08 -4.35
C ALA A 64 13.63 0.73 -3.27
N GLN A 65 14.90 1.00 -3.57
CA GLN A 65 15.81 1.71 -2.67
C GLN A 65 15.36 3.15 -2.43
N THR A 66 14.90 3.84 -3.47
CA THR A 66 14.40 5.22 -3.35
C THR A 66 13.15 5.28 -2.49
N ALA A 67 12.16 4.44 -2.77
CA ALA A 67 10.93 4.32 -1.99
C ALA A 67 11.22 3.97 -0.52
N ARG A 68 12.09 2.97 -0.28
CA ARG A 68 12.52 2.60 1.07
C ARG A 68 13.19 3.74 1.81
N ASN A 69 14.05 4.53 1.15
CA ASN A 69 14.71 5.68 1.77
C ASN A 69 13.72 6.81 2.10
N LEU A 70 12.69 7.01 1.29
CA LEU A 70 11.61 7.97 1.57
C LEU A 70 10.77 7.52 2.75
N GLU A 71 10.30 6.27 2.75
CA GLU A 71 9.47 5.73 3.83
C GLU A 71 10.26 5.60 5.15
N GLN A 72 11.55 5.30 5.10
CA GLN A 72 12.38 5.26 6.31
C GLN A 72 12.38 6.58 7.08
N ARG A 73 12.18 7.72 6.42
CA ARG A 73 12.07 9.04 7.09
C ARG A 73 10.75 9.23 7.82
N ARG A 74 9.71 8.48 7.43
CA ARG A 74 8.35 8.53 8.00
C ARG A 74 8.18 7.52 9.13
N TRP A 75 8.92 6.42 9.10
CA TRP A 75 8.84 5.33 10.07
C TRP A 75 10.01 5.31 11.05
N LYS A 76 9.69 5.15 12.34
CA LYS A 76 10.70 4.96 13.39
C LYS A 76 11.33 3.56 13.31
N SER A 77 10.52 2.57 12.96
CA SER A 77 10.96 1.19 12.73
C SER A 77 11.71 1.06 11.39
N PRO A 78 12.66 0.11 11.28
CA PRO A 78 13.39 -0.11 10.03
C PRO A 78 12.47 -0.55 8.89
N VAL A 79 12.45 0.22 7.81
CA VAL A 79 11.75 -0.14 6.56
C VAL A 79 12.69 -1.00 5.72
N ARG A 80 12.21 -2.19 5.34
CA ARG A 80 12.97 -3.20 4.59
C ARG A 80 12.32 -3.48 3.25
N ILE A 81 13.13 -3.66 2.23
CA ILE A 81 12.71 -4.32 0.99
C ILE A 81 12.65 -5.81 1.31
N THR A 82 11.47 -6.42 1.30
CA THR A 82 11.30 -7.80 1.75
C THR A 82 11.19 -8.78 0.60
N GLU A 83 10.62 -8.37 -0.53
CA GLU A 83 10.52 -9.21 -1.72
C GLU A 83 10.33 -8.38 -3.01
N TYR A 84 10.51 -9.05 -4.14
CA TYR A 84 10.06 -8.58 -5.44
C TYR A 84 9.01 -9.56 -5.95
N ARG A 85 7.78 -9.09 -6.15
CA ARG A 85 6.66 -9.94 -6.58
C ARG A 85 5.82 -9.30 -7.66
N THR A 86 5.24 -10.16 -8.48
CA THR A 86 4.38 -9.79 -9.61
C THR A 86 2.92 -9.80 -9.18
N ILE A 87 2.19 -8.71 -9.45
CA ILE A 87 0.76 -8.59 -9.17
C ILE A 87 0.00 -8.28 -10.46
N ALA A 88 -0.92 -9.17 -10.82
CA ALA A 88 -1.70 -9.08 -12.05
C ALA A 88 -0.85 -8.78 -13.31
N GLY A 89 0.33 -9.41 -13.41
CA GLY A 89 1.25 -9.26 -14.55
C GLY A 89 2.27 -8.12 -14.43
N VAL A 90 2.16 -7.25 -13.43
CA VAL A 90 3.10 -6.15 -13.18
C VAL A 90 4.13 -6.56 -12.14
N LYS A 91 5.42 -6.51 -12.50
CA LYS A 91 6.53 -6.80 -11.57
C LYS A 91 6.75 -5.60 -10.64
N GLY A 92 6.82 -5.87 -9.35
CA GLY A 92 7.00 -4.82 -8.34
C GLY A 92 7.97 -5.20 -7.22
N PHE A 93 8.19 -4.24 -6.32
CA PHE A 93 8.90 -4.42 -5.06
C PHE A 93 7.92 -4.34 -3.89
N VAL A 94 8.31 -4.94 -2.77
CA VAL A 94 7.56 -4.86 -1.51
C VAL A 94 8.44 -4.25 -0.44
N LEU A 95 7.89 -3.26 0.26
CA LEU A 95 8.45 -2.71 1.48
C LEU A 95 7.60 -3.12 2.66
N GLN A 96 8.26 -3.49 3.76
CA GLN A 96 7.58 -3.75 5.03
C GLN A 96 8.31 -3.08 6.19
N SER A 97 7.53 -2.67 7.17
CA SER A 97 8.02 -2.24 8.48
C SER A 97 7.02 -2.66 9.55
N SER A 98 7.47 -2.84 10.79
CA SER A 98 6.59 -3.14 11.90
C SER A 98 7.18 -2.61 13.20
N ASP A 99 6.32 -2.11 14.07
CA ASP A 99 6.60 -1.85 15.48
C ASP A 99 5.50 -2.47 16.36
N SER A 100 5.52 -2.16 17.65
CA SER A 100 4.54 -2.67 18.61
C SER A 100 3.11 -2.19 18.36
N GLU A 101 2.92 -1.11 17.60
CA GLU A 101 1.62 -0.49 17.37
C GLU A 101 1.09 -0.71 15.96
N LYS A 102 1.98 -0.69 14.96
CA LYS A 102 1.61 -0.68 13.54
C LYS A 102 2.51 -1.57 12.69
N GLN A 103 1.92 -2.00 11.59
CA GLN A 103 2.53 -2.73 10.50
C GLN A 103 2.33 -1.91 9.22
N PHE A 104 3.38 -1.88 8.41
CA PHE A 104 3.42 -1.22 7.12
C PHE A 104 3.68 -2.25 6.04
N TYR A 105 2.93 -2.12 4.94
CA TYR A 105 3.17 -2.84 3.71
C TYR A 105 3.02 -1.86 2.56
N GLU A 106 3.98 -1.83 1.65
CA GLU A 106 3.86 -1.11 0.40
C GLU A 106 4.25 -2.02 -0.74
N TRP A 107 3.42 -2.07 -1.77
CA TRP A 107 3.79 -2.64 -3.05
C TRP A 107 3.90 -1.51 -4.08
N GLY A 108 5.02 -1.46 -4.79
CA GLY A 108 5.25 -0.54 -5.89
C GLY A 108 5.59 -1.29 -7.18
N GLY A 109 4.88 -1.02 -8.27
CA GLY A 109 5.08 -1.69 -9.56
C GLY A 109 5.08 -0.72 -10.73
N LEU A 110 5.89 -1.03 -11.74
CA LEU A 110 5.92 -0.27 -13.00
C LEU A 110 4.99 -0.88 -14.02
N ASP A 111 4.06 -0.07 -14.48
CA ASP A 111 3.15 -0.41 -15.55
C ASP A 111 3.86 -0.36 -16.92
N ALA A 112 3.17 -0.77 -18.00
CA ALA A 112 3.75 -0.80 -19.34
C ALA A 112 4.06 0.60 -19.91
N ASN A 113 3.52 1.65 -19.30
CA ASN A 113 3.71 3.04 -19.67
C ASN A 113 4.77 3.75 -18.83
N ASN A 114 5.59 3.02 -18.06
CA ASN A 114 6.63 3.60 -17.22
C ASN A 114 6.06 4.50 -16.10
N VAL A 115 4.85 4.20 -15.62
CA VAL A 115 4.23 4.85 -14.47
C VAL A 115 4.38 3.93 -13.25
N LEU A 116 4.87 4.50 -12.15
CA LEU A 116 4.97 3.78 -10.87
C LEU A 116 3.64 3.87 -10.14
N THR A 117 2.97 2.74 -10.00
CA THR A 117 1.79 2.60 -9.14
C THR A 117 2.23 2.08 -7.77
N VAL A 118 1.77 2.74 -6.70
CA VAL A 118 2.07 2.38 -5.32
C VAL A 118 0.77 2.12 -4.56
N LEU A 119 0.73 1.01 -3.84
CA LEU A 119 -0.31 0.68 -2.87
C LEU A 119 0.31 0.51 -1.49
N ALA A 120 -0.04 1.39 -0.57
CA ALA A 120 0.50 1.42 0.78
C ALA A 120 -0.59 1.14 1.82
N PHE A 121 -0.27 0.25 2.77
CA PHE A 121 -1.13 -0.18 3.85
C PHE A 121 -0.50 0.17 5.19
N LYS A 122 -1.29 0.76 6.08
CA LYS A 122 -0.92 1.05 7.46
C LYS A 122 -1.94 0.39 8.37
N ILE A 123 -1.53 -0.67 9.06
CA ILE A 123 -2.45 -1.58 9.76
C ILE A 123 -1.98 -1.72 11.21
N PRO A 124 -2.87 -1.64 12.22
CA PRO A 124 -2.47 -1.88 13.60
C PRO A 124 -1.90 -3.30 13.81
N THR A 125 -0.86 -3.41 14.63
CA THR A 125 -0.29 -4.71 15.00
C THR A 125 -1.36 -5.58 15.68
N GLY A 126 -1.51 -6.81 15.19
CA GLY A 126 -2.54 -7.76 15.65
C GLY A 126 -3.82 -7.80 14.79
N ALA A 127 -4.00 -6.87 13.85
CA ALA A 127 -5.15 -6.89 12.93
C ALA A 127 -5.01 -7.91 11.78
N GLY A 128 -3.83 -8.52 11.62
CA GLY A 128 -3.48 -9.47 10.55
C GLY A 128 -3.25 -8.78 9.22
N LEU A 129 -2.01 -8.34 8.95
CA LEU A 129 -1.61 -7.61 7.73
C LEU A 129 -2.09 -8.28 6.43
N ASP A 130 -1.90 -9.59 6.35
CA ASP A 130 -2.26 -10.46 5.22
C ASP A 130 -3.75 -10.42 4.87
N LYS A 131 -4.62 -10.31 5.88
CA LYS A 131 -6.08 -10.24 5.71
C LYS A 131 -6.54 -9.00 4.95
N TRP A 132 -5.71 -7.97 4.91
CA TRP A 132 -6.00 -6.70 4.23
C TRP A 132 -5.26 -6.58 2.91
N VAL A 133 -3.98 -6.94 2.93
CA VAL A 133 -3.08 -6.81 1.76
C VAL A 133 -3.47 -7.79 0.66
N GLU A 134 -3.52 -9.09 0.95
CA GLU A 134 -3.63 -10.11 -0.09
C GLU A 134 -4.96 -10.05 -0.87
N PRO A 135 -6.14 -9.88 -0.23
CA PRO A 135 -7.39 -9.75 -0.97
C PRO A 135 -7.42 -8.50 -1.87
N THR A 136 -6.83 -7.40 -1.39
CA THR A 136 -6.75 -6.15 -2.17
C THR A 136 -5.85 -6.34 -3.38
N LEU A 137 -4.64 -6.88 -3.20
CA LEU A 137 -3.71 -7.14 -4.30
C LEU A 137 -4.26 -8.16 -5.31
N ALA A 138 -4.93 -9.21 -4.84
CA ALA A 138 -5.55 -10.22 -5.70
C ALA A 138 -6.71 -9.67 -6.55
N SER A 139 -7.27 -8.52 -6.16
CA SER A 139 -8.37 -7.86 -6.88
C SER A 139 -7.92 -6.83 -7.92
N ILE A 140 -6.61 -6.64 -8.09
CA ILE A 140 -6.08 -5.64 -9.02
C ILE A 140 -6.37 -6.03 -10.47
N GLU A 141 -6.97 -5.09 -11.20
CA GLU A 141 -7.19 -5.13 -12.63
C GLU A 141 -6.52 -3.91 -13.28
N TRP A 142 -5.65 -4.16 -14.25
CA TRP A 142 -5.01 -3.13 -15.07
C TRP A 142 -5.83 -2.89 -16.34
N LYS A 143 -6.12 -1.63 -16.66
CA LYS A 143 -6.93 -1.20 -17.81
C LYS A 143 -6.20 -0.17 -18.65
#